data_AF-A0A0N4TWM9-F1
#
_entry.id   AF-A0A0N4TWM9-F1
#
_cell.length_a   1.000
_cell.length_b   1.000
_cell.length_c   1.000
_cell.angle_alpha   90.00
_cell.angle_beta   90.00
_cell.angle_gamma   90.00
#
_symmetry.space_group_name_H-M   'P 1'
#
loop_
_entity.id
_entity.type
_entity.pdbx_description
1 polymer ?
#
loop_
_entity_poly.entity_id
_entity_poly.type
_entity_poly.pdbx_seq_one_letter_code
_entity_poly.pdbx_strand_id
1 'polypeptide(L)'
;MWRKEDLTKQQCSICGENEERQILSCSNCNNVVHPDCAGLPEHVVKVALNYRWNCIECKKCTICEKPDNEDAMMFCDRCDRGYHTFCVGLSTPPNGNWICSSFCSDYNVTATDDSTCNE
;
A
#
# COMPACT_ATOMS: atom_id res chain seq x y z
N MET A 1 2.54 28.25 33.03
CA MET A 1 1.85 28.15 31.73
C MET A 1 2.58 27.09 30.91
N TRP A 2 2.16 25.84 31.04
CA TRP A 2 2.74 24.75 30.23
C TRP A 2 2.07 24.83 28.86
N ARG A 3 2.82 25.19 27.81
CA ARG A 3 2.37 24.94 26.44
C ARG A 3 2.29 23.42 26.32
N LYS A 4 1.07 22.90 26.17
CA LYS A 4 0.88 21.53 25.71
C LYS A 4 1.48 21.51 24.30
N GLU A 5 2.70 21.01 24.17
CA GLU A 5 3.25 20.68 22.86
C GLU A 5 2.28 19.68 22.23
N ASP A 6 1.76 20.06 21.07
CA ASP A 6 0.84 19.29 20.24
C ASP A 6 1.32 17.84 20.16
N LEU A 7 0.54 16.93 20.74
CA LEU A 7 0.51 15.55 20.28
C LEU A 7 -0.09 15.60 18.88
N THR A 8 0.78 15.82 17.89
CA THR A 8 0.45 16.11 16.49
C THR A 8 -0.48 15.05 15.94
N LYS A 9 -1.74 15.41 16.01
CA LYS A 9 -2.89 14.73 15.44
C LYS A 9 -2.60 14.63 13.94
N GLN A 10 -2.19 13.46 13.43
CA GLN A 10 -1.66 13.31 12.07
C GLN A 10 -2.80 13.49 11.04
N GLN A 11 -2.80 14.62 10.33
CA GLN A 11 -3.81 15.00 9.34
C GLN A 11 -3.61 14.23 8.04
N CYS A 12 -4.69 13.69 7.45
CA CYS A 12 -4.62 12.98 6.18
C CYS A 12 -4.06 13.88 5.07
N SER A 13 -3.01 13.43 4.37
CA SER A 13 -2.34 14.19 3.31
C SER A 13 -3.17 14.36 2.03
N ILE A 14 -4.30 13.66 1.90
CA ILE A 14 -5.19 13.74 0.72
C ILE A 14 -6.37 14.68 0.98
N CYS A 15 -7.15 14.45 2.04
CA CYS A 15 -8.33 15.27 2.34
C CYS A 15 -8.06 16.44 3.29
N GLY A 16 -6.94 16.45 3.99
CA GLY A 16 -6.65 17.48 4.98
C GLY A 16 -7.52 17.38 6.24
N GLU A 17 -8.21 16.27 6.48
CA GLU A 17 -9.01 16.10 7.69
C GLU A 17 -8.28 15.27 8.75
N ASN A 18 -8.67 15.51 9.99
CA ASN A 18 -8.09 14.89 11.18
C ASN A 18 -9.18 14.17 11.96
N GLU A 19 -9.61 13.05 11.39
CA GLU A 19 -10.68 12.23 11.91
C GLU A 19 -10.09 11.07 12.71
N GLU A 20 -10.82 10.55 13.70
CA GLU A 20 -10.44 9.31 14.43
C GLU A 20 -10.70 8.06 13.57
N ARG A 21 -10.43 8.15 12.27
CA ARG A 21 -10.55 7.06 11.31
C ARG A 21 -9.21 6.36 11.16
N GLN A 22 -9.26 5.15 10.60
CA GLN A 22 -8.06 4.39 10.30
C GLN A 22 -7.17 5.13 9.28
N ILE A 23 -5.87 5.16 9.54
CA ILE A 23 -4.87 5.74 8.66
C ILE A 23 -3.81 4.70 8.27
N LEU A 24 -3.23 4.88 7.09
CA LEU A 24 -1.99 4.24 6.66
C LEU A 24 -0.86 5.26 6.69
N SER A 25 0.25 4.88 7.31
CA SER A 25 1.45 5.72 7.40
C SER A 25 2.50 5.22 6.42
N CYS A 26 3.01 6.12 5.57
CA CYS A 26 4.11 5.78 4.67
C CYS A 26 5.37 5.47 5.48
N SER A 27 6.06 4.39 5.13
CA SER A 27 7.32 4.00 5.80
C SER A 27 8.55 4.80 5.33
N ASN A 28 8.39 5.64 4.31
CA ASN A 28 9.48 6.36 3.63
C ASN A 28 9.35 7.88 3.67
N CYS A 29 8.19 8.41 4.04
CA CYS A 29 7.96 9.84 4.21
C CYS A 29 6.96 10.06 5.36
N ASN A 30 6.67 11.33 5.68
CA ASN A 30 5.76 11.66 6.78
C ASN A 30 4.28 11.68 6.38
N ASN A 31 3.95 11.20 5.18
CA ASN A 31 2.56 11.19 4.72
C ASN A 31 1.77 10.11 5.45
N VAL A 32 0.57 10.52 5.89
CA VAL A 32 -0.46 9.63 6.40
C VAL A 32 -1.70 9.80 5.54
N VAL A 33 -2.41 8.72 5.25
CA VAL A 33 -3.59 8.76 4.39
C VAL A 33 -4.71 7.94 5.01
N HIS A 34 -5.97 8.36 4.84
CA HIS A 34 -7.07 7.43 5.03
C HIS A 34 -7.08 6.45 3.86
N PRO A 35 -7.35 5.15 4.10
CA PRO A 35 -7.35 4.16 3.03
C PRO A 35 -8.32 4.44 1.89
N ASP A 36 -9.53 4.90 2.21
CA ASP A 36 -10.55 5.32 1.24
C ASP A 36 -10.10 6.53 0.42
N CYS A 37 -9.46 7.52 1.06
CA CYS A 37 -8.87 8.66 0.37
C CYS A 37 -7.75 8.24 -0.59
N ALA A 38 -7.00 7.19 -0.27
CA ALA A 38 -5.99 6.59 -1.13
C ALA A 38 -6.57 5.62 -2.18
N GLY A 39 -7.90 5.41 -2.19
CA GLY A 39 -8.57 4.50 -3.11
C GLY A 39 -8.27 3.01 -2.85
N LEU A 40 -7.84 2.65 -1.63
CA LEU A 40 -7.48 1.27 -1.29
C LEU A 40 -8.70 0.47 -0.82
N PRO A 41 -9.01 -0.67 -1.46
CA PRO A 41 -10.06 -1.59 -1.00
C PRO A 41 -9.75 -2.19 0.37
N GLU A 42 -10.78 -2.50 1.17
CA GLU A 42 -10.63 -3.05 2.53
C GLU A 42 -9.71 -4.28 2.59
N HIS A 43 -9.81 -5.20 1.63
CA HIS A 43 -8.97 -6.39 1.58
C HIS A 43 -7.48 -6.08 1.36
N VAL A 44 -7.17 -4.99 0.66
CA VAL A 44 -5.81 -4.49 0.49
C VAL A 44 -5.31 -3.85 1.77
N VAL A 45 -6.16 -3.06 2.44
CA VAL A 45 -5.84 -2.37 3.70
C VAL A 45 -5.45 -3.38 4.78
N LYS A 46 -6.20 -4.48 4.91
CA LYS A 46 -5.87 -5.56 5.85
C LYS A 46 -4.45 -6.09 5.68
N VAL A 47 -3.93 -6.12 4.46
CA VAL A 47 -2.55 -6.53 4.18
C VAL A 47 -1.58 -5.37 4.38
N ALA A 48 -1.93 -4.17 3.89
CA ALA A 48 -1.10 -2.97 3.95
C ALA A 48 -0.70 -2.54 5.36
N LEU A 49 -1.55 -2.79 6.36
CA LEU A 49 -1.23 -2.53 7.77
C LEU A 49 -0.14 -3.43 8.35
N ASN A 50 0.06 -4.61 7.76
CA ASN A 50 0.91 -5.66 8.32
C ASN A 50 2.33 -5.66 7.72
N TYR A 51 2.69 -4.63 6.93
CA TYR A 51 4.05 -4.47 6.46
C TYR A 51 4.41 -2.98 6.31
N ARG A 52 5.66 -2.71 5.91
CA ARG A 52 6.16 -1.35 5.64
C ARG A 52 5.56 -0.78 4.36
N TRP A 53 4.29 -0.38 4.41
CA TRP A 53 3.59 0.22 3.28
C TRP A 53 4.21 1.56 2.87
N ASN A 54 4.12 1.88 1.58
CA ASN A 54 4.62 3.13 0.99
C ASN A 54 3.49 3.83 0.24
N CYS A 55 3.39 5.15 0.36
CA CYS A 55 2.47 5.95 -0.46
C CYS A 55 2.86 5.90 -1.94
N ILE A 56 1.97 6.38 -2.81
CA ILE A 56 2.18 6.39 -4.27
C ILE A 56 3.50 7.07 -4.67
N GLU A 57 3.80 8.23 -4.08
CA GLU A 57 5.02 9.01 -4.34
C GLU A 57 6.32 8.33 -3.87
N CYS A 58 6.22 7.39 -2.93
CA CYS A 58 7.38 6.68 -2.38
C CYS A 58 7.46 5.23 -2.87
N LYS A 59 6.52 4.80 -3.72
CA LYS A 59 6.45 3.43 -4.18
C LYS A 59 7.68 3.11 -5.04
N LYS A 60 8.19 1.89 -4.87
CA LYS A 60 9.30 1.35 -5.66
C LYS A 60 8.91 -0.02 -6.18
N CYS A 61 9.52 -0.41 -7.27
CA CYS A 61 9.43 -1.78 -7.74
C CYS A 61 10.06 -2.72 -6.70
N THR A 62 9.32 -3.75 -6.31
CA THR A 62 9.73 -4.72 -5.27
C THR A 62 10.87 -5.62 -5.74
N ILE A 63 11.10 -5.71 -7.06
CA ILE A 63 12.14 -6.56 -7.66
C ILE A 63 13.47 -5.79 -7.83
N CYS A 64 13.42 -4.57 -8.36
CA CYS A 64 14.63 -3.80 -8.68
C CYS A 64 14.91 -2.63 -7.73
N GLU A 65 13.99 -2.35 -6.80
CA GLU A 65 14.06 -1.28 -5.80
C GLU A 65 14.14 0.15 -6.37
N LYS A 66 13.77 0.33 -7.65
CA LYS A 66 13.76 1.64 -8.31
C LYS A 66 12.36 2.25 -8.36
N PRO A 67 12.24 3.58 -8.21
CA PRO A 67 10.98 4.31 -8.38
C PRO A 67 10.74 4.78 -9.82
N ASP A 68 11.72 4.63 -10.72
CA ASP A 68 11.65 5.11 -12.10
C ASP A 68 10.60 4.35 -12.94
N ASN A 69 10.43 4.72 -14.22
CA ASN A 69 9.53 4.03 -15.16
C ASN A 69 8.09 3.88 -14.64
N GLU A 70 7.53 4.96 -14.09
CA GLU A 70 6.20 5.00 -13.46
C GLU A 70 5.08 4.50 -14.38
N ASP A 71 5.14 4.82 -15.69
CA ASP A 71 4.18 4.35 -16.70
C ASP A 71 4.14 2.82 -16.86
N ALA A 72 5.22 2.14 -16.49
CA ALA A 72 5.34 0.69 -16.50
C ALA A 72 5.18 0.07 -15.10
N MET A 73 4.88 0.87 -14.07
CA MET A 73 4.69 0.41 -12.70
C MET A 73 3.21 0.08 -12.45
N MET A 74 2.97 -1.10 -11.88
CA MET A 74 1.65 -1.58 -11.48
C MET A 74 1.68 -1.98 -10.00
N PHE A 75 0.50 -1.96 -9.37
CA PHE A 75 0.34 -2.31 -7.96
C PHE A 75 -0.42 -3.63 -7.82
N CYS A 76 -0.01 -4.46 -6.85
CA CYS A 76 -0.72 -5.71 -6.55
C CYS A 76 -2.09 -5.43 -5.94
N ASP A 77 -3.16 -5.99 -6.53
CA ASP A 77 -4.54 -5.80 -6.06
C ASP A 77 -4.87 -6.48 -4.71
N ARG A 78 -3.88 -7.13 -4.08
CA ARG A 78 -3.99 -7.70 -2.73
C ARG A 78 -3.14 -6.98 -1.70
N CYS A 79 -1.96 -6.50 -2.07
CA CYS A 79 -1.00 -5.99 -1.10
C CYS A 79 -0.42 -4.62 -1.44
N ASP A 80 -0.82 -3.98 -2.54
CA ASP A 80 -0.39 -2.63 -2.93
C ASP A 80 1.14 -2.42 -3.08
N ARG A 81 1.92 -3.49 -3.17
CA ARG A 81 3.34 -3.44 -3.53
C ARG A 81 3.49 -3.12 -5.02
N GLY A 82 4.49 -2.29 -5.34
CA GLY A 82 4.79 -1.88 -6.71
C GLY A 82 5.68 -2.85 -7.45
N TYR A 83 5.43 -3.02 -8.74
CA TYR A 83 6.19 -3.85 -9.66
C TYR A 83 6.23 -3.19 -11.03
N HIS A 84 7.40 -3.13 -11.65
CA HIS A 84 7.43 -2.88 -13.09
C HIS A 84 6.90 -4.10 -13.83
N THR A 85 6.12 -3.89 -14.88
CA THR A 85 5.61 -4.95 -15.76
C THR A 85 6.75 -5.87 -16.24
N PHE A 86 7.84 -5.27 -16.73
CA PHE A 86 9.00 -6.02 -17.21
C PHE A 86 9.77 -6.75 -16.11
N CYS A 87 9.77 -6.25 -14.87
CA CYS A 87 10.40 -6.93 -13.73
C CYS A 87 9.67 -8.23 -13.34
N VAL A 88 8.41 -8.38 -13.75
CA VAL A 88 7.59 -9.59 -13.52
C VAL A 88 7.29 -10.35 -14.82
N GLY A 89 7.99 -10.04 -15.91
CA GLY A 89 7.86 -10.76 -17.19
C GLY A 89 6.62 -10.39 -18.01
N LEU A 90 5.98 -9.26 -17.73
CA LEU A 90 4.84 -8.74 -18.49
C LEU A 90 5.27 -7.62 -19.43
N SER A 91 4.69 -7.57 -20.62
CA SER A 91 4.91 -6.46 -21.57
C SER A 91 4.01 -5.26 -21.29
N THR A 92 2.82 -5.51 -20.75
CA THR A 92 1.79 -4.51 -20.43
C THR A 92 1.05 -4.95 -19.16
N PRO A 93 0.40 -4.02 -18.44
CA PRO A 93 -0.49 -4.39 -17.35
C PRO A 93 -1.58 -5.35 -17.86
N PRO A 94 -1.88 -6.44 -17.14
CA PRO A 94 -2.92 -7.37 -17.54
C PRO A 94 -4.30 -6.74 -17.42
N ASN A 95 -5.27 -7.29 -18.14
CA ASN A 95 -6.66 -6.88 -17.98
C ASN A 95 -7.23 -7.45 -16.67
N GLY A 96 -7.83 -6.58 -15.85
CA GLY A 96 -8.40 -6.95 -14.57
C GLY A 96 -7.35 -7.06 -13.46
N ASN A 97 -7.67 -7.82 -12.42
CA ASN A 97 -6.85 -7.86 -11.22
C ASN A 97 -5.55 -8.64 -11.44
N TRP A 98 -4.46 -8.14 -10.88
CA TRP A 98 -3.16 -8.79 -10.82
C TRP A 98 -2.67 -8.95 -9.39
N ILE A 99 -2.17 -10.14 -9.10
CA ILE A 99 -1.71 -10.54 -7.77
C ILE A 99 -0.24 -10.96 -7.88
N CYS A 100 0.61 -10.35 -7.06
CA CYS A 100 2.04 -10.62 -7.13
C CYS A 100 2.39 -12.03 -6.64
N SER A 101 3.34 -12.67 -7.34
CA SER A 101 3.82 -13.99 -6.94
C SER A 101 4.67 -13.98 -5.68
N SER A 102 5.44 -12.90 -5.47
CA SER A 102 6.42 -12.83 -4.39
C SER A 102 5.84 -12.83 -2.98
N PHE A 103 4.60 -12.33 -2.79
CA PHE A 103 3.99 -12.19 -1.45
C PHE A 103 2.54 -12.69 -1.39
N CYS A 104 1.88 -12.91 -2.52
CA CYS A 104 0.44 -13.14 -2.55
C CYS A 104 0.01 -14.42 -3.27
N SER A 105 0.88 -15.08 -4.04
CA SER A 105 0.49 -16.25 -4.85
C SER A 105 0.27 -17.54 -4.05
N ASP A 106 0.70 -17.61 -2.79
CA ASP A 106 0.44 -18.79 -1.95
C ASP A 106 -0.93 -18.74 -1.26
N TYR A 107 -1.66 -17.62 -1.39
CA TYR A 107 -3.03 -17.49 -0.90
C TYR A 107 -4.03 -18.02 -1.92
N ASN A 108 -3.95 -19.32 -2.20
CA ASN A 108 -5.04 -20.04 -2.82
C ASN A 108 -6.26 -19.97 -1.90
N VAL A 109 -7.32 -19.37 -2.44
CA VAL A 109 -8.65 -19.26 -1.86
C VAL A 109 -9.14 -20.64 -1.45
N THR A 110 -9.08 -20.95 -0.16
CA THR A 110 -10.22 -21.62 0.45
C THR A 110 -11.08 -20.51 1.01
N ALA A 111 -12.30 -20.40 0.46
CA ALA A 111 -13.34 -19.64 1.10
C ALA A 111 -13.41 -20.09 2.57
N THR A 112 -13.42 -19.12 3.49
CA THR A 112 -13.33 -19.26 4.96
C THR A 112 -11.92 -19.52 5.51
N ASP A 113 -11.09 -18.49 5.68
CA ASP A 113 -10.68 -18.10 7.04
C ASP A 113 -9.90 -16.78 7.07
N ASP A 114 -10.19 -16.03 8.12
CA ASP A 114 -9.49 -14.84 8.59
C ASP A 114 -8.20 -15.33 9.28
N SER A 115 -7.01 -14.84 8.88
CA SER A 115 -5.80 -14.66 9.73
C SER A 115 -4.49 -14.65 8.92
N THR A 116 -3.81 -13.50 9.03
CA THR A 116 -2.35 -13.30 9.15
C THR A 116 -1.41 -13.86 8.08
N CYS A 117 -0.92 -12.97 7.20
CA CYS A 117 0.43 -13.06 6.66
C CYS A 117 1.41 -12.41 7.66
N ASN A 118 2.03 -13.22 8.51
CA ASN A 118 3.25 -12.85 9.22
C ASN A 118 4.43 -13.51 8.50
N GLU A 119 5.36 -12.70 8.01
CA GLU A 119 6.81 -12.68 8.27
C GLU A 119 7.54 -11.84 7.21
#